data_AF-A0A7X0KV91-F1
#
_entry.id   AF-A0A7X0KV91-F1
#
_cell.length_a   1.000
_cell.length_b   1.000
_cell.length_c   1.000
_cell.angle_alpha   90.00
_cell.angle_beta   90.00
_cell.angle_gamma   90.00
#
_symmetry.space_group_name_H-M   'P 1'
#
loop_
_entity.id
_entity.type
_entity.pdbx_description
1 polymer ?
#
loop_
_entity_poly.entity_id
_entity_poly.type
_entity_poly.pdbx_seq_one_letter_code
_entity_poly.pdbx_strand_id
1 'polypeptide(L)'
;MGSSEVVYAVSALAFQTVLVVHFAVRLISLDIAVRLGWIVYALSIPAAGVGIALLVAGADWSFALAGLLFLVWATFGFVVEYVLRISWRSPIRWGVFVPYVVLYLATAMFYWWPLASISRALWFTAGGLFVVATALNVASHRRVRR
;
A
#
# COMPACT_ATOMS: atom_id res chain seq x y z
N MET A 1 -5.55 10.35 22.09
CA MET A 1 -4.80 10.31 20.82
C MET A 1 -4.15 11.67 20.61
N GLY A 2 -2.83 11.72 20.50
CA GLY A 2 -2.09 12.93 20.14
C GLY A 2 -2.31 13.32 18.68
N SER A 3 -1.95 14.55 18.30
CA SER A 3 -2.13 15.05 16.93
C SER A 3 -1.39 14.20 15.89
N SER A 4 -0.16 13.78 16.19
CA SER A 4 0.65 12.90 15.33
C SER A 4 0.03 11.51 15.14
N GLU A 5 -0.52 10.93 16.21
CA GLU A 5 -1.21 9.63 16.17
C GLU A 5 -2.47 9.70 15.30
N VAL A 6 -3.22 10.81 15.36
CA VAL A 6 -4.40 11.03 14.50
C VAL A 6 -4.00 11.08 13.03
N VAL A 7 -3.00 11.90 12.69
CA VAL A 7 -2.51 12.03 11.32
C VAL A 7 -1.99 10.70 10.78
N TYR A 8 -1.25 9.96 11.60
CA TYR A 8 -0.77 8.62 11.24
C TYR A 8 -1.93 7.64 11.04
N ALA A 9 -2.89 7.58 11.97
CA ALA A 9 -4.03 6.67 11.86
C ALA A 9 -4.90 6.93 10.64
N VAL A 10 -5.16 8.20 10.33
CA VAL A 10 -5.88 8.60 9.11
C VAL A 10 -5.10 8.17 7.87
N SER A 11 -3.79 8.37 7.86
CA SER A 11 -2.93 7.96 6.73
C SER A 11 -2.92 6.45 6.52
N ALA A 12 -2.84 5.67 7.60
CA ALA A 12 -2.89 4.21 7.56
C ALA A 12 -4.22 3.67 7.02
N LEU A 13 -5.34 4.20 7.48
CA LEU A 13 -6.67 3.81 7.00
C LEU A 13 -6.90 4.26 5.56
N ALA A 14 -6.43 5.45 5.18
CA ALA A 14 -6.49 5.93 3.80
C ALA A 14 -5.71 5.00 2.87
N PHE A 15 -4.47 4.61 3.24
CA PHE A 15 -3.67 3.66 2.48
C PHE A 15 -4.39 2.32 2.27
N GLN A 16 -4.91 1.71 3.35
CA GLN A 16 -5.64 0.44 3.25
C GLN A 16 -6.91 0.57 2.40
N THR A 17 -7.63 1.68 2.53
CA THR A 17 -8.85 1.95 1.74
C THR A 17 -8.52 2.08 0.25
N VAL A 18 -7.45 2.79 -0.10
CA VAL A 18 -6.97 2.91 -1.49
C VAL A 18 -6.66 1.54 -2.08
N LEU A 19 -6.01 0.65 -1.31
CA LEU A 19 -5.73 -0.72 -1.77
C LEU A 19 -7.02 -1.54 -1.98
N VAL A 20 -7.97 -1.48 -1.04
CA VAL A 20 -9.27 -2.15 -1.20
C VAL A 20 -9.96 -1.67 -2.48
N VAL A 21 -10.06 -0.35 -2.69
CA VAL A 21 -10.68 0.23 -3.88
C VAL A 21 -9.94 -0.20 -5.15
N HIS A 22 -8.60 -0.11 -5.16
CA HIS A 22 -7.80 -0.52 -6.31
C HIS A 22 -8.03 -1.98 -6.69
N PHE A 23 -8.01 -2.91 -5.71
CA PHE A 23 -8.25 -4.32 -5.98
C PHE A 23 -9.71 -4.64 -6.32
N ALA A 24 -10.68 -3.91 -5.77
CA ALA A 24 -12.08 -4.01 -6.17
C ALA A 24 -12.26 -3.58 -7.64
N VAL A 25 -11.67 -2.45 -8.04
CA VAL A 25 -11.69 -2.00 -9.45
C VAL A 25 -11.04 -3.05 -10.33
N ARG A 26 -9.89 -3.60 -9.94
CA ARG A 26 -9.19 -4.66 -10.68
C ARG A 26 -10.02 -5.93 -10.83
N LEU A 27 -10.82 -6.29 -9.82
CA LEU A 27 -11.73 -7.43 -9.89
C LEU A 27 -12.83 -7.21 -10.93
N ILE A 28 -13.33 -5.97 -11.05
CA ILE A 28 -14.40 -5.60 -12.00
C ILE A 28 -13.84 -5.43 -13.42
N SER A 29 -12.78 -4.63 -13.57
CA SER A 29 -12.13 -4.30 -14.84
C SER A 29 -10.62 -4.14 -14.69
N LEU A 30 -9.87 -5.05 -15.31
CA LEU A 30 -8.41 -4.99 -15.35
C LEU A 30 -7.92 -3.79 -16.17
N ASP A 31 -8.61 -3.41 -17.25
CA ASP A 31 -8.21 -2.29 -18.10
C ASP A 31 -8.21 -0.97 -17.33
N ILE A 32 -9.28 -0.71 -16.56
CA ILE A 32 -9.37 0.49 -15.71
C ILE A 32 -8.28 0.47 -14.64
N ALA A 33 -8.06 -0.68 -13.99
CA ALA A 33 -7.04 -0.80 -12.95
C ALA A 33 -5.62 -0.55 -13.49
N VAL A 34 -5.31 -0.97 -14.72
CA VAL A 34 -4.02 -0.70 -15.37
C VAL A 34 -3.88 0.77 -15.73
N ARG A 35 -4.93 1.40 -16.27
CA ARG A 35 -4.92 2.84 -16.63
C ARG A 35 -4.77 3.74 -15.42
N LEU A 36 -5.40 3.41 -14.30
CA LEU A 36 -5.38 4.21 -13.07
C LEU A 36 -4.32 3.76 -12.06
N GLY A 37 -3.59 2.67 -12.33
CA GLY A 37 -2.60 2.09 -11.41
C GLY A 37 -1.52 3.07 -10.97
N TRP A 38 -1.07 3.95 -11.88
CA TRP A 38 -0.07 4.96 -11.58
C TRP A 38 -0.51 5.95 -10.49
N ILE A 39 -1.82 6.18 -10.31
CA ILE A 39 -2.34 7.07 -9.26
C ILE A 39 -1.99 6.52 -7.88
N VAL A 40 -2.08 5.19 -7.70
CA VAL A 40 -1.69 4.55 -6.43
C VAL A 40 -0.22 4.80 -6.14
N TYR A 41 0.64 4.75 -7.15
CA TYR A 41 2.05 5.09 -6.98
C TYR A 41 2.28 6.57 -6.67
N ALA A 42 1.55 7.48 -7.32
CA ALA A 42 1.67 8.92 -7.07
C ALA A 42 1.28 9.31 -5.64
N LEU A 43 0.32 8.60 -5.02
CA LEU A 43 -0.07 8.80 -3.61
C LEU A 43 1.05 8.53 -2.60
N SER A 44 2.12 7.85 -3.01
CA SER A 44 3.29 7.66 -2.14
C SER A 44 4.06 8.94 -1.85
N ILE A 45 3.99 9.95 -2.72
CA ILE A 45 4.65 11.26 -2.54
C ILE A 45 4.06 12.01 -1.35
N PRO A 46 2.74 12.29 -1.30
CA PRO A 46 2.15 12.94 -0.13
C PRO A 46 2.27 12.06 1.13
N ALA A 47 2.21 10.73 1.00
CA ALA A 47 2.39 9.82 2.12
C ALA A 47 3.80 9.92 2.75
N ALA A 48 4.85 9.99 1.93
CA ALA A 48 6.20 10.23 2.40
C ALA A 48 6.35 11.64 3.02
N GLY A 49 5.71 12.66 2.42
CA GLY A 49 5.65 14.00 3.00
C GLY A 49 5.04 14.02 4.40
N VAL A 50 3.92 13.30 4.60
CA VAL A 50 3.31 13.11 5.93
C VAL A 50 4.27 12.38 6.87
N GLY A 51 4.93 11.32 6.41
CA GLY A 51 5.91 10.59 7.23
C GLY A 51 7.06 11.48 7.72
N ILE A 52 7.63 12.29 6.82
CA ILE A 52 8.70 13.25 7.16
C ILE A 52 8.18 14.31 8.13
N ALA A 53 6.98 14.86 7.90
CA ALA A 53 6.38 15.86 8.78
C ALA A 53 6.16 15.31 10.20
N LEU A 54 5.70 14.06 10.33
CA LEU A 54 5.54 13.38 11.62
C LEU A 54 6.89 13.21 12.33
N LEU A 55 7.95 12.85 11.61
CA LEU A 55 9.29 12.73 12.17
C LEU A 55 9.83 14.06 12.69
N VAL A 56 9.67 15.14 11.91
CA VAL A 56 10.08 16.50 12.31
C VAL A 56 9.30 16.99 13.54
N ALA A 57 8.03 16.58 13.67
CA ALA A 57 7.20 16.87 14.83
C ALA A 57 7.56 16.02 16.08
N GLY A 58 8.60 15.17 16.02
CA GLY A 58 9.04 14.33 17.13
C GLY A 58 8.17 13.10 17.38
N ALA A 59 7.36 12.68 16.40
CA ALA A 59 6.62 11.43 16.49
C ALA A 59 7.57 10.22 16.43
N ASP A 60 7.05 9.05 16.80
CA ASP A 60 7.81 7.79 16.70
C ASP A 60 8.26 7.53 15.26
N TRP A 61 9.49 7.06 15.09
CA TRP A 61 10.10 6.82 13.78
C TRP A 61 9.30 5.82 12.93
N SER A 62 8.57 4.89 13.56
CA SER A 62 7.74 3.91 12.87
C SER A 62 6.62 4.56 12.06
N PHE A 63 6.12 5.72 12.49
CA PHE A 63 5.08 6.47 11.77
C PHE A 63 5.62 7.07 10.46
N ALA A 64 6.87 7.53 10.49
CA ALA A 64 7.55 8.05 9.31
C ALA A 64 7.90 6.94 8.32
N LEU A 65 8.35 5.79 8.84
CA LEU A 65 8.83 4.69 8.02
C LEU A 65 7.74 4.15 7.08
N ALA A 66 6.48 4.10 7.49
CA ALA A 66 5.38 3.62 6.65
C ALA A 66 5.27 4.41 5.33
N GLY A 67 5.31 5.74 5.39
CA GLY A 67 5.25 6.61 4.21
C GLY A 67 6.50 6.50 3.33
N LEU A 68 7.68 6.37 3.93
CA LEU A 68 8.93 6.20 3.19
C LEU A 68 8.99 4.85 2.47
N LEU A 69 8.56 3.76 3.14
CA LEU A 69 8.46 2.44 2.52
C LEU A 69 7.46 2.44 1.36
N PHE A 70 6.34 3.17 1.49
CA PHE A 70 5.41 3.33 0.39
C PHE A 70 6.08 3.99 -0.82
N LEU A 71 6.86 5.05 -0.61
CA LEU A 71 7.59 5.70 -1.70
C LEU A 71 8.59 4.76 -2.38
N VAL A 72 9.33 3.95 -1.61
CA VAL A 72 10.26 2.95 -2.16
C VAL A 72 9.50 1.89 -2.97
N TRP A 73 8.43 1.32 -2.41
CA TRP A 73 7.59 0.33 -3.08
C TRP A 73 6.97 0.89 -4.37
N ALA A 74 6.40 2.08 -4.30
CA ALA A 74 5.77 2.75 -5.43
C ALA A 74 6.77 3.10 -6.52
N THR A 75 7.97 3.57 -6.16
CA THR A 75 9.04 3.84 -7.12
C THR A 75 9.46 2.56 -7.83
N PHE A 76 9.67 1.47 -7.07
CA PHE A 76 10.01 0.17 -7.64
C PHE A 76 8.94 -0.34 -8.61
N GLY A 77 7.67 -0.33 -8.18
CA GLY A 77 6.53 -0.74 -9.00
C GLY A 77 6.38 0.11 -10.26
N PHE A 78 6.43 1.43 -10.11
CA PHE A 78 6.30 2.37 -11.22
C PHE A 78 7.41 2.19 -12.26
N VAL A 79 8.67 2.06 -11.82
CA VAL A 79 9.81 1.85 -12.71
C VAL A 79 9.65 0.55 -13.49
N VAL A 80 9.34 -0.55 -12.80
CA VAL A 80 9.17 -1.86 -13.45
C VAL A 80 8.03 -1.85 -14.46
N GLU A 81 6.89 -1.24 -14.13
CA GLU A 81 5.66 -1.33 -14.92
C GLU A 81 5.54 -0.27 -16.03
N TYR A 82 5.88 0.97 -15.73
CA TYR A 82 5.64 2.10 -16.64
C TYR A 82 6.91 2.53 -17.38
N VAL A 83 8.07 2.49 -16.72
CA VAL A 83 9.34 2.88 -17.33
C VAL A 83 9.95 1.72 -18.13
N LEU A 84 10.17 0.58 -17.48
CA LEU A 84 10.80 -0.60 -18.08
C LEU A 84 9.81 -1.52 -18.78
N ARG A 85 8.51 -1.38 -18.51
CA ARG A 85 7.41 -2.17 -19.11
C ARG A 85 7.65 -3.68 -19.06
N ILE A 86 8.21 -4.17 -17.96
CA ILE A 86 8.54 -5.58 -17.78
C ILE A 86 7.24 -6.34 -17.50
N SER A 87 6.87 -7.32 -18.35
CA SER A 87 5.83 -8.29 -17.99
C SER A 87 6.40 -9.30 -17.00
N TRP A 88 6.10 -9.11 -15.70
CA TRP A 88 6.66 -9.91 -14.60
C TRP A 88 5.64 -10.80 -13.88
N ARG A 89 4.35 -10.69 -14.22
CA ARG A 89 3.27 -11.44 -13.58
C ARG A 89 2.85 -12.70 -14.34
N SER A 90 2.99 -12.68 -15.67
CA SER A 90 2.65 -13.79 -16.57
C SER A 90 3.65 -13.86 -17.74
N PRO A 91 4.63 -14.78 -17.72
CA PRO A 91 5.00 -15.67 -16.61
C PRO A 91 5.60 -14.90 -15.41
N ILE A 92 5.61 -15.53 -14.22
CA ILE A 92 6.17 -14.91 -13.02
C ILE A 92 7.68 -14.74 -13.18
N ARG A 93 8.18 -13.50 -13.08
CA ARG A 93 9.61 -13.20 -12.97
C ARG A 93 9.98 -13.01 -11.50
N TRP A 94 10.52 -14.06 -10.88
CA TRP A 94 10.80 -14.11 -9.45
C TRP A 94 11.68 -12.95 -8.93
N GLY A 95 12.68 -12.53 -9.71
CA GLY A 95 13.56 -11.41 -9.35
C GLY A 95 12.85 -10.05 -9.25
N VAL A 96 11.66 -9.90 -9.82
CA VAL A 96 10.80 -8.71 -9.66
C VAL A 96 9.69 -8.98 -8.67
N PHE A 97 9.08 -10.18 -8.75
CA PHE A 97 7.95 -10.56 -7.93
C PHE A 97 8.28 -10.54 -6.43
N VAL A 98 9.40 -11.13 -6.02
CA VAL A 98 9.76 -11.21 -4.60
C VAL A 98 10.02 -9.82 -4.01
N PRO A 99 10.90 -8.97 -4.59
CA PRO A 99 11.10 -7.61 -4.06
C PRO A 99 9.81 -6.79 -4.01
N TYR A 100 8.98 -6.88 -5.07
CA TYR A 100 7.71 -6.16 -5.10
C TYR A 100 6.80 -6.56 -3.94
N VAL A 101 6.60 -7.86 -3.72
CA VAL A 101 5.71 -8.38 -2.68
C VAL A 101 6.25 -8.07 -1.29
N VAL A 102 7.57 -8.20 -1.08
CA VAL A 102 8.22 -7.86 0.20
C VAL A 102 8.03 -6.38 0.53
N LEU A 103 8.30 -5.48 -0.43
CA LEU A 103 8.12 -4.04 -0.23
C LEU A 103 6.66 -3.66 0.02
N TYR A 104 5.74 -4.27 -0.72
CA TYR A 104 4.29 -4.11 -0.51
C TYR A 104 3.89 -4.53 0.91
N LEU A 105 4.27 -5.74 1.33
CA LEU A 105 3.93 -6.26 2.65
C LEU A 105 4.58 -5.43 3.75
N ALA A 106 5.85 -5.05 3.62
CA ALA A 106 6.51 -4.17 4.57
C ALA A 106 5.74 -2.86 4.72
N THR A 107 5.37 -2.20 3.62
CA THR A 107 4.57 -0.97 3.65
C THR A 107 3.24 -1.19 4.39
N ALA A 108 2.51 -2.24 4.04
CA ALA A 108 1.21 -2.54 4.66
C ALA A 108 1.33 -2.86 6.15
N MET A 109 2.36 -3.60 6.56
CA MET A 109 2.61 -3.94 7.96
C MET A 109 3.00 -2.70 8.76
N PHE A 110 3.85 -1.84 8.21
CA PHE A 110 4.25 -0.60 8.88
C PHE A 110 3.14 0.43 8.97
N TYR A 111 2.13 0.42 8.10
CA TYR A 111 0.88 1.17 8.32
C TYR A 111 -0.03 0.52 9.37
N TRP A 112 0.06 -0.79 9.57
CA TRP A 112 -0.86 -1.53 10.43
C TRP A 112 -0.35 -1.70 11.87
N TRP A 113 0.84 -2.26 12.09
CA TRP A 113 1.33 -2.64 13.41
C TRP A 113 1.38 -1.48 14.42
N PRO A 114 1.85 -0.27 14.07
CA PRO A 114 1.84 0.84 15.03
C PRO A 114 0.44 1.27 15.48
N LEU A 115 -0.63 0.88 14.77
CA LEU A 115 -1.99 1.11 15.27
C LEU A 115 -2.28 0.33 16.55
N ALA A 116 -1.57 -0.77 16.82
CA ALA A 116 -1.77 -1.57 18.03
C ALA A 116 -1.44 -0.78 19.31
N SER A 117 -0.41 0.08 19.25
CA SER A 117 -0.02 0.94 20.37
C SER A 117 -0.91 2.19 20.49
N ILE A 118 -1.60 2.60 19.42
CA ILE A 118 -2.52 3.76 19.41
C ILE A 118 -3.92 3.34 19.88
N SER A 119 -4.51 2.31 19.24
CA SER A 119 -5.86 1.83 19.56
C SER A 119 -6.11 0.43 18.98
N ARG A 120 -6.56 -0.49 19.86
CA ARG A 120 -6.98 -1.85 19.45
C ARG A 120 -8.08 -1.82 18.39
N ALA A 121 -9.02 -0.89 18.50
CA ALA A 121 -10.11 -0.76 17.53
C ALA A 121 -9.56 -0.43 16.13
N LEU A 122 -8.68 0.58 16.03
CA LEU A 122 -8.03 0.96 14.77
C LEU A 122 -7.20 -0.19 14.20
N TRP A 123 -6.50 -0.93 15.04
CA TRP A 123 -5.72 -2.09 14.64
C TRP A 123 -6.59 -3.19 14.01
N PHE A 124 -7.73 -3.53 14.63
CA PHE A 124 -8.68 -4.49 14.06
C PHE A 124 -9.33 -3.97 12.77
N THR A 125 -9.68 -2.68 12.71
CA THR A 125 -10.23 -2.06 11.49
C THR A 125 -9.25 -2.16 10.33
N ALA A 126 -7.98 -1.77 10.54
CA ALA A 126 -6.95 -1.87 9.52
C ALA A 126 -6.66 -3.32 9.11
N GLY A 127 -6.65 -4.26 10.07
CA GLY A 127 -6.52 -5.69 9.79
C GLY A 127 -7.67 -6.22 8.95
N GLY A 128 -8.91 -5.82 9.24
CA GLY A 128 -10.09 -6.17 8.44
C GLY A 128 -9.98 -5.66 7.00
N LEU A 129 -9.59 -4.39 6.83
CA LEU A 129 -9.34 -3.81 5.50
C LEU A 129 -8.24 -4.55 4.74
N PHE A 130 -7.14 -4.91 5.41
CA PHE A 130 -6.05 -5.67 4.83
C PHE A 130 -6.50 -7.06 4.36
N VAL A 131 -7.32 -7.77 5.14
CA VAL A 131 -7.90 -9.06 4.77
C VAL A 131 -8.80 -8.91 3.55
N VAL A 132 -9.66 -7.90 3.52
CA VAL A 132 -10.54 -7.61 2.36
C VAL A 132 -9.70 -7.30 1.12
N ALA A 133 -8.71 -6.42 1.22
CA ALA A 133 -7.80 -6.08 0.13
C ALA A 133 -7.09 -7.33 -0.42
N THR A 134 -6.60 -8.20 0.48
CA THR A 134 -5.94 -9.45 0.12
C THR A 134 -6.89 -10.40 -0.62
N ALA A 135 -8.11 -10.58 -0.10
CA ALA A 135 -9.12 -11.42 -0.73
C ALA A 135 -9.48 -10.92 -2.15
N LEU A 136 -9.67 -9.60 -2.32
CA LEU A 136 -9.94 -8.98 -3.61
C LEU A 136 -8.74 -9.13 -4.58
N ASN A 137 -7.52 -8.97 -4.08
CA ASN A 137 -6.31 -9.15 -4.86
C ASN A 137 -6.20 -10.60 -5.38
N VAL A 138 -6.40 -11.59 -4.52
CA VAL A 138 -6.38 -13.01 -4.92
C VAL A 138 -7.52 -13.33 -5.89
N ALA A 139 -8.74 -12.88 -5.60
CA ALA A 139 -9.92 -13.12 -6.44
C ALA A 139 -9.75 -12.53 -7.85
N SER A 140 -9.21 -11.32 -7.97
CA SER A 140 -8.99 -10.67 -9.27
C SER A 140 -8.00 -11.41 -10.16
N HIS A 141 -7.02 -12.12 -9.59
CA HIS A 141 -6.11 -12.98 -10.35
C HIS A 141 -6.77 -14.27 -10.88
N ARG A 142 -7.77 -14.82 -10.17
CA ARG A 142 -8.49 -16.04 -10.61
C ARG A 142 -9.39 -15.76 -11.81
N ARG A 143 -10.00 -14.58 -11.88
CA ARG A 143 -10.90 -14.19 -12.98
C ARG A 143 -10.17 -14.05 -14.32
N VAL A 144 -8.93 -13.56 -14.31
CA VAL A 144 -8.10 -13.39 -15.53
C VAL A 144 -7.63 -14.73 -16.12
N ARG A 145 -7.65 -15.82 -15.34
CA ARG A 145 -7.23 -17.16 -15.80
C ARG A 145 -8.38 -18.00 -16.37
N ARG A 146 -9.62 -17.53 -16.32
CA ARG A 146 -10.79 -18.16 -16.95
C ARG A 146 -11.12 -17.42 -18.23
#